data_AF-A0A7X9GBL4-F1
#
_entry.id   AF-A0A7X9GBL4-F1
#
_cell.length_a   1.000
_cell.length_b   1.000
_cell.length_c   1.000
_cell.angle_alpha   90.00
_cell.angle_beta   90.00
_cell.angle_gamma   90.00
#
_symmetry.space_group_name_H-M   'P 1'
#
loop_
_entity.id
_entity.type
_entity.pdbx_description
1 polymer ?
#
loop_
_entity_poly.entity_id
_entity_poly.type
_entity_poly.pdbx_seq_one_letter_code
_entity_poly.pdbx_strand_id
1 'polypeptide(L)'
;MKNPFKFGTVVDKEHFTNRIEEQQEVRNVIDSNNHLILISPRRYGKTSLIKNVTSHLDRPIISLDIQLTTGINDFASQLLKRVLKINPYEKLKHFIAQFRIVPTIELNPLTGGMDISFRPSEKDNFATLEDVLNLIEKIGKQWKRPIVVLDEF
;
A
#
# COMPACT_ATOMS: atom_id res chain seq x y z
N MET A 1 -16.39 22.49 -27.78
CA MET A 1 -16.17 22.18 -26.35
C MET A 1 -15.79 20.71 -26.22
N LYS A 2 -14.70 20.38 -25.52
CA LYS A 2 -14.31 18.98 -25.28
C LYS A 2 -15.11 18.47 -24.08
N ASN A 3 -15.53 17.21 -24.09
CA ASN A 3 -16.28 16.61 -22.98
C ASN A 3 -15.43 16.67 -21.68
N PRO A 4 -15.91 17.33 -20.60
CA PRO A 4 -15.16 17.45 -19.35
C PRO A 4 -15.26 16.21 -18.46
N PHE A 5 -16.16 15.27 -18.77
CA PHE A 5 -16.42 14.10 -17.92
C PHE A 5 -15.50 12.93 -18.25
N LYS A 6 -14.91 12.33 -17.21
CA LYS A 6 -14.16 11.07 -17.28
C LYS A 6 -15.00 9.94 -16.70
N PHE A 7 -15.05 8.82 -17.42
CA PHE A 7 -15.79 7.64 -17.02
C PHE A 7 -14.86 6.42 -16.92
N GLY A 8 -15.21 5.47 -16.06
CA GLY A 8 -14.53 4.18 -15.95
C GLY A 8 -13.08 4.21 -15.43
N THR A 9 -12.63 5.35 -14.90
CA THR A 9 -11.25 5.55 -14.43
C THR A 9 -11.22 6.24 -13.07
N VAL A 10 -10.15 6.01 -12.31
CA VAL A 10 -9.86 6.77 -11.08
C VAL A 10 -9.56 8.22 -11.49
N VAL A 11 -10.26 9.16 -10.87
CA VAL A 11 -10.15 10.60 -11.17
C VAL A 11 -9.36 11.32 -10.08
N ASP A 12 -8.72 12.42 -10.43
CA ASP A 12 -7.95 13.27 -9.52
C ASP A 12 -8.06 14.76 -9.90
N LYS A 13 -7.63 15.63 -8.98
CA LYS A 13 -7.48 17.09 -9.18
C LYS A 13 -8.73 17.72 -9.80
N GLU A 14 -8.60 18.29 -10.99
CA GLU A 14 -9.64 19.02 -11.73
C GLU A 14 -10.86 18.15 -12.08
N HIS A 15 -10.72 16.82 -12.05
CA HIS A 15 -11.80 15.87 -12.32
C HIS A 15 -12.43 15.29 -11.03
N PHE A 16 -11.92 15.65 -9.85
CA PHE A 16 -12.47 15.25 -8.56
C PHE A 16 -13.25 16.42 -7.95
N THR A 17 -14.57 16.27 -7.77
CA THR A 17 -15.45 17.34 -7.32
C THR A 17 -16.13 16.99 -5.98
N ASN A 18 -16.48 18.02 -5.21
CA ASN A 18 -17.18 17.91 -3.93
C ASN A 18 -16.41 17.09 -2.88
N ARG A 19 -17.11 16.40 -1.96
CA ARG A 19 -16.56 15.54 -0.89
C ARG A 19 -15.67 16.28 0.10
N ILE A 20 -16.02 17.54 0.43
CA ILE A 20 -15.17 18.40 1.27
C ILE A 20 -15.08 17.81 2.68
N GLU A 21 -16.21 17.39 3.25
CA GLU A 21 -16.29 16.79 4.59
C GLU A 21 -15.58 15.44 4.63
N GLU A 22 -15.84 14.54 3.68
CA GLU A 22 -15.20 13.22 3.66
C GLU A 22 -13.68 13.32 3.44
N GLN A 23 -13.22 14.29 2.65
CA GLN A 23 -11.78 14.55 2.53
C GLN A 23 -11.16 14.96 3.87
N GLN A 24 -11.84 15.80 4.64
CA GLN A 24 -11.36 16.22 5.95
C GLN A 24 -11.37 15.06 6.95
N GLU A 25 -12.43 14.24 6.95
CA GLU A 25 -12.50 13.04 7.79
C GLU A 25 -11.37 12.05 7.49
N VAL A 26 -11.14 11.76 6.21
CA VAL A 26 -10.05 10.88 5.77
C VAL A 26 -8.69 11.44 6.21
N ARG A 27 -8.45 12.76 6.08
CA ARG A 27 -7.22 13.41 6.56
C ARG A 27 -7.06 13.24 8.07
N ASN A 28 -8.10 13.55 8.84
CA ASN A 28 -8.09 13.44 10.30
C ASN A 28 -7.72 12.02 10.75
N VAL A 29 -8.28 10.99 10.10
CA VAL A 29 -7.95 9.60 10.43
C VAL A 29 -6.52 9.25 10.01
N ILE A 30 -6.06 9.64 8.82
CA ILE A 30 -4.68 9.41 8.35
C ILE A 30 -3.64 10.04 9.27
N ASP A 31 -3.94 11.19 9.87
CA ASP A 31 -3.05 11.91 10.79
C ASP A 31 -3.10 11.30 12.21
N SER A 32 -4.18 10.63 12.58
CA SER A 32 -4.31 9.87 13.82
C SER A 32 -3.54 8.52 13.81
N ASN A 33 -3.68 7.72 14.87
CA ASN A 33 -3.19 6.34 14.94
C ASN A 33 -4.28 5.29 14.62
N ASN A 34 -5.44 5.72 14.11
CA ASN A 34 -6.56 4.83 13.81
C ASN A 34 -6.51 4.30 12.37
N HIS A 35 -7.12 3.13 12.17
CA HIS A 35 -7.38 2.59 10.84
C HIS A 35 -8.71 3.12 10.31
N LEU A 36 -8.76 3.42 9.01
CA LEU A 36 -9.98 3.81 8.30
C LEU A 36 -10.51 2.63 7.48
N ILE A 37 -11.78 2.30 7.66
CA ILE A 37 -12.52 1.41 6.76
C ILE A 37 -13.50 2.28 5.97
N LEU A 38 -13.39 2.25 4.63
CA LEU A 38 -14.23 3.07 3.75
C LEU A 38 -15.23 2.19 2.99
N ILE A 39 -16.53 2.33 3.31
CA ILE A 39 -17.59 1.47 2.77
C ILE A 39 -18.55 2.31 1.91
N SER A 40 -18.77 1.86 0.67
CA SER A 40 -19.78 2.42 -0.24
C SER A 40 -20.00 1.46 -1.42
N PRO A 41 -21.08 1.61 -2.21
CA PRO A 41 -21.26 0.82 -3.43
C PRO A 41 -20.12 1.00 -4.45
N ARG A 42 -20.00 0.07 -5.42
CA ARG A 42 -18.99 0.13 -6.49
C ARG A 42 -19.16 1.40 -7.32
N ARG A 43 -18.05 2.00 -7.76
CA ARG A 43 -18.00 3.23 -8.59
C ARG A 43 -18.44 4.54 -7.90
N TYR A 44 -18.56 4.57 -6.58
CA TYR A 44 -18.84 5.80 -5.82
C TYR A 44 -17.60 6.69 -5.57
N GLY A 45 -16.45 6.33 -6.13
CA GLY A 45 -15.25 7.17 -6.09
C GLY A 45 -14.37 7.01 -4.85
N LYS A 46 -14.46 5.90 -4.11
CA LYS A 46 -13.61 5.60 -2.93
C LYS A 46 -12.11 5.72 -3.23
N THR A 47 -11.63 4.99 -4.23
CA THR A 47 -10.23 5.02 -4.66
C THR A 47 -9.80 6.42 -5.09
N SER A 48 -10.67 7.16 -5.80
CA SER A 48 -10.43 8.55 -6.18
C SER A 48 -10.33 9.47 -4.97
N LEU A 49 -11.18 9.29 -3.95
CA LEU A 49 -11.14 10.06 -2.70
C LEU A 49 -9.82 9.83 -1.97
N ILE A 50 -9.41 8.57 -1.75
CA ILE A 50 -8.14 8.25 -1.08
C ILE A 50 -6.96 8.77 -1.89
N LYS A 51 -6.94 8.57 -3.22
CA LYS A 51 -5.89 9.10 -4.10
C LYS A 51 -5.81 10.62 -4.02
N ASN A 52 -6.95 11.31 -4.05
CA ASN A 52 -6.99 12.76 -3.97
C ASN A 52 -6.43 13.25 -2.63
N VAL A 53 -6.91 12.72 -1.50
CA VAL A 53 -6.41 13.11 -0.17
C VAL A 53 -4.92 12.85 -0.04
N THR A 54 -4.46 11.64 -0.36
CA THR A 54 -3.07 11.21 -0.16
C THR A 54 -2.09 11.91 -1.10
N SER A 55 -2.49 12.31 -2.30
CA SER A 55 -1.63 13.05 -3.24
C SER A 55 -1.15 14.42 -2.73
N HIS A 56 -1.80 14.97 -1.71
CA HIS A 56 -1.43 16.23 -1.07
C HIS A 56 -0.61 16.03 0.21
N LEU A 57 -0.29 14.79 0.57
CA LEU A 57 0.46 14.46 1.78
C LEU A 57 1.90 14.12 1.42
N ASP A 58 2.84 14.69 2.17
CA ASP A 58 4.26 14.39 2.04
C ASP A 58 4.62 13.12 2.85
N ARG A 59 3.97 12.00 2.50
CA ARG A 59 4.13 10.70 3.15
C ARG A 59 4.21 9.59 2.09
N PRO A 60 5.01 8.53 2.31
CA PRO A 60 5.08 7.41 1.39
C PRO A 60 3.74 6.64 1.36
N ILE A 61 3.31 6.23 0.17
CA ILE A 61 2.04 5.53 -0.04
C ILE A 61 2.33 4.09 -0.49
N ILE A 62 1.83 3.12 0.26
CA ILE A 62 1.85 1.69 -0.10
C ILE A 62 0.43 1.32 -0.49
N SER A 63 0.15 1.22 -1.79
CA SER A 63 -1.18 0.86 -2.29
C SER A 63 -1.18 -0.53 -2.91
N LEU A 64 -2.09 -1.39 -2.45
CA LEU A 64 -2.23 -2.76 -2.92
C LEU A 64 -3.71 -3.09 -3.15
N ASP A 65 -4.00 -3.58 -4.35
CA ASP A 65 -5.26 -4.24 -4.66
C ASP A 65 -5.18 -5.69 -4.15
N ILE A 66 -6.01 -6.01 -3.16
CA ILE A 66 -5.98 -7.30 -2.48
C ILE A 66 -6.63 -8.40 -3.34
N GLN A 67 -7.45 -8.06 -4.35
CA GLN A 67 -8.03 -9.06 -5.25
C GLN A 67 -6.98 -9.74 -6.13
N LEU A 68 -5.83 -9.10 -6.32
CA LEU A 68 -4.70 -9.66 -7.06
C LEU A 68 -3.84 -10.63 -6.23
N THR A 69 -4.20 -10.87 -4.96
CA THR A 69 -3.44 -11.73 -4.06
C THR A 69 -4.12 -13.08 -3.89
N THR A 70 -3.33 -14.14 -3.89
CA THR A 70 -3.80 -15.54 -3.88
C THR A 70 -3.81 -16.17 -2.49
N GLY A 71 -3.26 -15.48 -1.49
CA GLY A 71 -3.20 -15.93 -0.10
C GLY A 71 -2.29 -15.06 0.76
N ILE A 72 -2.16 -15.41 2.05
CA ILE A 72 -1.43 -14.59 3.04
C ILE A 72 0.03 -14.35 2.65
N ASN A 73 0.73 -15.37 2.15
CA ASN A 73 2.14 -15.25 1.77
C ASN A 73 2.35 -14.43 0.49
N ASP A 74 1.42 -14.53 -0.47
CA ASP A 74 1.44 -13.70 -1.67
C ASP A 74 1.12 -12.25 -1.31
N PHE A 75 0.13 -12.02 -0.43
CA PHE A 75 -0.17 -10.70 0.13
C PHE A 75 1.05 -10.08 0.82
N ALA A 76 1.75 -10.84 1.67
CA ALA A 76 2.99 -10.40 2.31
C ALA A 76 4.08 -10.07 1.28
N SER A 77 4.24 -10.89 0.25
CA SER A 77 5.22 -10.68 -0.83
C SER A 77 4.93 -9.41 -1.63
N GLN A 78 3.66 -9.20 -1.99
CA GLN A 78 3.19 -8.03 -2.73
C GLN A 78 3.30 -6.73 -1.93
N LEU A 79 3.06 -6.79 -0.62
CA LEU A 79 3.30 -5.69 0.31
C LEU A 79 4.79 -5.36 0.40
N LEU A 80 5.65 -6.36 0.66
CA LEU A 80 7.09 -6.16 0.76
C LEU A 80 7.67 -5.59 -0.54
N LYS A 81 7.16 -6.04 -1.69
CA LYS A 81 7.56 -5.53 -3.02
C LYS A 81 7.29 -4.03 -3.14
N ARG A 82 6.18 -3.54 -2.58
CA ARG A 82 5.84 -2.11 -2.58
C ARG A 82 6.65 -1.32 -1.55
N VAL A 83 6.92 -1.90 -0.39
CA VAL A 83 7.83 -1.31 0.62
C VAL A 83 9.23 -1.09 0.02
N LEU A 84 9.78 -2.10 -0.67
CA LEU A 84 11.11 -2.02 -1.30
C LEU A 84 11.19 -1.04 -2.49
N LYS A 85 10.05 -0.70 -3.11
CA LYS A 85 9.99 0.37 -4.11
C LYS A 85 10.12 1.77 -3.50
N ILE A 86 9.70 1.94 -2.26
CA ILE A 86 9.76 3.22 -1.54
C ILE A 86 11.12 3.39 -0.89
N ASN A 87 11.61 2.34 -0.24
CA ASN A 87 12.89 2.31 0.45
C ASN A 87 13.75 1.19 -0.14
N PRO A 88 14.91 1.52 -0.77
CA PRO A 88 15.78 0.51 -1.37
C PRO A 88 16.18 -0.58 -0.38
N TYR A 89 16.36 -1.81 -0.89
CA TYR A 89 16.76 -2.98 -0.10
C TYR A 89 17.96 -2.71 0.83
N GLU A 90 18.98 -2.00 0.35
CA GLU A 90 20.17 -1.66 1.14
C GLU A 90 19.86 -0.94 2.45
N LYS A 91 18.80 -0.13 2.49
CA LYS A 91 18.37 0.57 3.71
C LYS A 91 17.59 -0.34 4.66
N LEU A 92 16.95 -1.38 4.12
CA LEU A 92 16.04 -2.25 4.86
C LEU A 92 16.62 -3.63 5.18
N LYS A 93 17.80 -3.97 4.62
CA LYS A 93 18.42 -5.30 4.74
C LYS A 93 18.56 -5.79 6.19
N HIS A 94 18.90 -4.90 7.13
CA HIS A 94 19.03 -5.26 8.54
C HIS A 94 17.70 -5.61 9.19
N PHE A 95 16.60 -4.98 8.78
CA PHE A 95 15.26 -5.34 9.26
C PHE A 95 14.76 -6.64 8.63
N ILE A 96 15.01 -6.82 7.33
CA ILE A 96 14.59 -8.01 6.60
C ILE A 96 15.35 -9.25 7.10
N ALA A 97 16.63 -9.10 7.46
CA ALA A 97 17.42 -10.17 8.07
C ALA A 97 16.89 -10.63 9.45
N GLN A 98 16.04 -9.84 10.10
CA GLN A 98 15.39 -10.18 11.37
C GLN A 98 14.03 -10.88 11.18
N PHE A 99 13.60 -11.10 9.94
CA PHE A 99 12.35 -11.81 9.69
C PHE A 99 12.50 -13.25 10.18
N ARG A 100 11.42 -13.80 10.74
CA ARG A 100 11.33 -15.22 11.08
C ARG A 100 11.50 -16.09 9.84
N ILE A 101 11.01 -15.59 8.70
CA ILE A 101 11.16 -16.23 7.39
C ILE A 101 11.77 -15.22 6.43
N VAL A 102 13.04 -15.42 6.10
CA VAL A 102 13.78 -14.53 5.20
C VAL A 102 13.23 -14.69 3.77
N PRO A 103 12.79 -13.60 3.11
CA PRO A 103 12.28 -13.66 1.75
C PRO A 103 13.41 -13.90 0.74
N THR A 104 13.09 -14.58 -0.35
CA THR A 104 13.91 -14.58 -1.57
C THR A 104 13.51 -13.39 -2.42
N ILE A 105 14.49 -12.56 -2.80
CA ILE A 105 14.29 -11.39 -3.65
C ILE A 105 15.04 -11.62 -4.96
N GLU A 106 14.31 -11.69 -6.06
CA GLU A 106 14.84 -11.87 -7.40
C GLU A 106 14.72 -10.54 -8.16
N LEU A 107 15.84 -10.06 -8.70
CA LEU A 107 15.89 -8.84 -9.49
C LEU A 107 16.22 -9.20 -10.94
N ASN A 108 15.35 -8.79 -11.86
CA ASN A 108 15.61 -8.92 -13.28
C ASN A 108 16.44 -7.72 -13.75
N PRO A 109 17.72 -7.92 -14.15
CA PRO A 109 18.60 -6.82 -14.51
C PRO A 109 18.23 -6.15 -15.84
N LEU A 110 17.44 -6.82 -16.69
CA LEU A 110 17.04 -6.31 -18.01
C LEU A 110 15.80 -5.42 -17.91
N THR A 111 14.83 -5.80 -17.07
CA THR A 111 13.56 -5.07 -16.93
C THR A 111 13.50 -4.17 -15.70
N GLY A 112 14.44 -4.34 -14.76
CA GLY A 112 14.35 -3.75 -13.42
C GLY A 112 13.20 -4.33 -12.58
N GLY A 113 12.58 -5.43 -13.03
CA GLY A 113 11.54 -6.15 -12.31
C GLY A 113 12.09 -6.74 -11.01
N MET A 114 11.27 -6.73 -9.96
CA MET A 114 11.59 -7.32 -8.67
C MET A 114 10.49 -8.29 -8.28
N ASP A 115 10.85 -9.54 -8.02
CA ASP A 115 9.94 -10.55 -7.50
C ASP A 115 10.38 -11.01 -6.12
N ILE A 116 9.39 -11.29 -5.27
CA ILE A 116 9.60 -11.60 -3.86
C ILE A 116 8.79 -12.84 -3.56
N SER A 117 9.41 -13.80 -2.87
CA SER A 117 8.72 -14.99 -2.41
C SER A 117 9.17 -15.38 -1.01
N PHE A 118 8.27 -16.01 -0.27
CA PHE A 118 8.54 -16.65 1.01
C PHE A 118 8.44 -18.16 0.85
N ARG A 119 9.21 -18.92 1.64
CA ARG A 119 9.11 -20.38 1.75
C ARG A 119 8.74 -20.76 3.19
N PRO A 120 7.51 -20.46 3.64
CA PRO A 120 7.04 -20.79 4.99
C PRO A 120 6.81 -22.30 5.14
N SER A 121 6.89 -22.80 6.37
CA SER A 121 6.35 -24.13 6.69
C SER A 121 4.83 -24.05 6.91
N GLU A 122 4.14 -25.19 6.89
CA GLU A 122 2.68 -25.23 7.15
C GLU A 122 2.27 -24.68 8.53
N LYS A 123 3.20 -24.55 9.46
CA LYS A 123 2.95 -24.01 10.80
C LYS A 123 3.00 -22.48 10.85
N ASP A 124 3.50 -21.82 9.80
CA ASP A 124 3.83 -20.40 9.81
C ASP A 124 2.77 -19.53 9.12
N ASN A 125 1.49 -19.76 9.44
CA ASN A 125 0.37 -19.21 8.66
C ASN A 125 0.38 -17.68 8.50
N PHE A 126 0.85 -16.93 9.50
CA PHE A 126 0.85 -15.45 9.46
C PHE A 126 2.23 -14.80 9.65
N ALA A 127 3.29 -15.58 9.89
CA ALA A 127 4.59 -15.04 10.28
C ALA A 127 5.16 -14.08 9.23
N THR A 128 5.02 -14.43 7.94
CA THR A 128 5.47 -13.60 6.81
C THR A 128 4.76 -12.25 6.75
N LEU A 129 3.44 -12.25 6.93
CA LEU A 129 2.64 -11.02 6.91
C LEU A 129 2.95 -10.14 8.12
N GLU A 130 2.99 -10.72 9.32
CA GLU A 130 3.34 -10.00 10.54
C GLU A 130 4.73 -9.36 10.43
N ASP A 131 5.73 -10.06 9.91
CA ASP A 131 7.08 -9.51 9.73
C ASP A 131 7.09 -8.30 8.78
N VAL A 132 6.31 -8.37 7.69
CA VAL A 132 6.17 -7.26 6.74
C VAL A 132 5.42 -6.07 7.36
N LEU A 133 4.36 -6.31 8.13
CA LEU A 133 3.63 -5.25 8.84
C LEU A 133 4.51 -4.58 9.90
N ASN A 134 5.25 -5.38 10.67
CA ASN A 134 6.22 -4.89 11.65
C ASN A 134 7.33 -4.07 10.97
N LEU A 135 7.78 -4.46 9.77
CA LEU A 135 8.71 -3.66 8.98
C LEU A 135 8.12 -2.29 8.62
N ILE A 136 6.86 -2.24 8.16
CA ILE A 136 6.17 -0.98 7.84
C ILE A 136 6.10 -0.08 9.08
N GLU A 137 5.81 -0.65 10.25
CA GLU A 137 5.81 0.10 11.52
C GLU A 137 7.20 0.64 11.87
N LYS A 138 8.25 -0.18 11.76
CA LYS A 138 9.64 0.24 12.01
C LYS A 138 10.05 1.38 11.05
N ILE A 139 9.68 1.27 9.77
CA ILE A 139 9.89 2.34 8.78
C ILE A 139 9.19 3.62 9.22
N GLY A 140 7.95 3.52 9.69
CA GLY A 140 7.19 4.68 10.16
C GLY A 140 7.69 5.31 11.46
N LYS A 141 8.48 4.58 12.26
CA LYS A 141 9.17 5.11 13.45
C LYS A 141 10.48 5.81 13.10
N GLN A 142 11.20 5.33 12.08
CA GLN A 142 12.50 5.88 11.68
C GLN A 142 12.41 7.02 10.65
N TRP A 143 11.39 6.98 9.79
CA TRP A 143 11.17 7.94 8.71
C TRP A 143 9.72 8.42 8.72
N LYS A 144 9.22 8.92 7.58
CA LYS A 144 7.83 9.34 7.46
C LYS A 144 6.91 8.13 7.50
N ARG A 145 5.92 8.16 8.40
CA ARG A 145 4.91 7.11 8.57
C ARG A 145 4.21 6.79 7.24
N PRO A 146 4.37 5.58 6.68
CA PRO A 146 3.69 5.22 5.44
C PRO A 146 2.16 5.25 5.60
N ILE A 147 1.47 5.51 4.50
CA ILE A 147 0.03 5.34 4.36
C ILE A 147 -0.19 4.05 3.60
N VAL A 148 -0.75 3.04 4.25
CA VAL A 148 -1.08 1.76 3.63
C VAL A 148 -2.53 1.81 3.16
N VAL A 149 -2.74 1.65 1.86
CA VAL A 149 -4.05 1.61 1.22
C VAL A 149 -4.27 0.21 0.67
N LEU A 150 -5.19 -0.51 1.30
CA LEU A 150 -5.67 -1.81 0.82
C LEU A 150 -7.01 -1.56 0.14
N ASP A 151 -7.07 -1.82 -1.17
CA ASP A 151 -8.29 -1.66 -1.98
C ASP A 151 -8.74 -3.02 -2.49
N GLU A 152 -10.03 -3.14 -2.79
CA GLU A 152 -10.66 -4.35 -3.32
C GLU A 152 -11.44 -3.95 -4.59
N PHE A 153 -10.80 -3.99 -5.76
CA PHE A 153 -11.37 -3.39 -6.97
C PHE A 153 -11.55 -4.34 -8.17
#